data_AF-A0A7C6PCG9-F1
#
_entry.id   AF-A0A7C6PCG9-F1
#
_cell.length_a   1.000
_cell.length_b   1.000
_cell.length_c   1.000
_cell.angle_alpha   90.00
_cell.angle_beta   90.00
_cell.angle_gamma   90.00
#
_symmetry.space_group_name_H-M   'P 1'
#
loop_
_entity.id
_entity.type
_entity.pdbx_description
1 polymer ?
#
loop_
_entity_poly.entity_id
_entity_poly.type
_entity_poly.pdbx_seq_one_letter_code
_entity_poly.pdbx_strand_id
1 'polypeptide(L)' 'MADRVKEYVDNLFSEIDDRSILNELKEEIRLNLQNRMDYFIEDGYEEEEAFNKSLSDLGDIGQLIEGLKRATEEDSDPIT' A
#
# COMPACT_ATOMS: atom_id res chain seq x y z
N MET A 1 15.54 -0.76 -2.58
CA MET A 1 14.25 -0.11 -2.91
C MET A 1 13.11 -1.09 -3.15
N ALA A 2 13.10 -1.83 -4.27
CA ALA A 2 11.94 -2.63 -4.69
C ALA A 2 11.44 -3.62 -3.62
N ASP A 3 12.36 -4.31 -2.95
CA ASP A 3 12.03 -5.29 -1.90
C ASP A 3 11.36 -4.63 -0.67
N ARG A 4 11.81 -3.45 -0.27
CA ARG A 4 11.26 -2.70 0.88
C ARG A 4 9.86 -2.17 0.61
N VAL A 5 9.63 -1.64 -0.61
CA VAL A 5 8.28 -1.21 -1.02
C VAL A 5 7.34 -2.41 -1.08
N LYS A 6 7.81 -3.52 -1.66
CA LYS A 6 7.04 -4.76 -1.74
C LYS A 6 6.66 -5.26 -0.34
N GLU A 7 7.61 -5.35 0.58
CA GLU A 7 7.37 -5.79 1.95
C GLU A 7 6.39 -4.89 2.70
N TYR A 8 6.52 -3.57 2.56
CA TYR A 8 5.56 -2.62 3.14
C TYR A 8 4.14 -2.84 2.63
N VAL A 9 3.98 -2.97 1.31
CA VAL A 9 2.67 -3.21 0.68
C VAL A 9 2.13 -4.58 1.07
N ASP A 10 2.93 -5.64 1.08
CA ASP A 10 2.44 -6.96 1.49
C ASP A 10 1.95 -6.96 2.95
N ASN A 11 2.66 -6.26 3.84
CA ASN A 11 2.28 -6.12 5.24
C ASN A 11 0.96 -5.37 5.43
N LEU A 12 0.70 -4.31 4.64
CA LEU A 12 -0.55 -3.55 4.68
C LEU A 12 -1.79 -4.42 4.44
N PHE A 13 -1.67 -5.44 3.59
CA PHE A 13 -2.78 -6.30 3.18
C PHE A 13 -2.75 -7.69 3.83
N SER A 14 -1.85 -7.92 4.77
CA SER A 14 -1.60 -9.25 5.36
C SER A 14 -2.82 -9.84 6.10
N GLU A 15 -3.76 -8.99 6.53
CA GLU A 15 -4.99 -9.39 7.23
C GLU A 15 -6.22 -9.49 6.31
N ILE A 16 -6.07 -9.27 5.00
CA ILE A 16 -7.17 -9.37 4.04
C ILE A 16 -6.95 -10.59 3.17
N ASP A 17 -7.97 -11.45 3.09
CA ASP A 17 -7.95 -12.64 2.23
C ASP A 17 -7.59 -12.28 0.79
N ASP A 18 -6.74 -13.08 0.16
CA ASP A 18 -6.26 -12.83 -1.20
C ASP A 18 -7.43 -12.83 -2.20
N ARG A 19 -7.59 -11.72 -2.90
CA ARG A 19 -8.61 -11.48 -3.93
C ARG A 19 -7.94 -10.77 -5.11
N SER A 20 -8.37 -11.06 -6.33
CA SER A 20 -7.77 -10.46 -7.54
C SER A 20 -7.75 -8.93 -7.49
N ILE A 21 -8.82 -8.32 -6.98
CA ILE A 21 -8.95 -6.86 -6.81
C ILE A 21 -7.87 -6.28 -5.88
N LEU A 22 -7.44 -7.03 -4.86
CA LEU A 22 -6.39 -6.58 -3.93
C LEU A 22 -5.02 -6.63 -4.58
N ASN A 23 -4.79 -7.57 -5.49
CA ASN A 23 -3.51 -7.66 -6.19
C ASN A 23 -3.29 -6.47 -7.15
N GLU A 24 -4.36 -6.00 -7.81
CA GLU A 24 -4.31 -4.76 -8.60
C GLU A 24 -4.03 -3.55 -7.71
N LEU A 25 -4.72 -3.43 -6.57
CA LEU A 25 -4.51 -2.31 -5.65
C LEU A 25 -3.09 -2.33 -5.02
N LYS A 26 -2.58 -3.50 -4.65
CA LYS A 26 -1.18 -3.66 -4.18
C LYS A 26 -0.19 -3.17 -5.23
N GLU A 27 -0.41 -3.52 -6.49
CA GLU A 27 0.44 -3.11 -7.60
C GLU A 27 0.41 -1.59 -7.79
N GLU A 28 -0.78 -0.97 -7.77
CA GLU A 28 -0.94 0.47 -7.88
C GLU A 28 -0.22 1.22 -6.76
N ILE A 29 -0.38 0.78 -5.51
CA ILE A 29 0.30 1.38 -4.35
C ILE A 29 1.82 1.23 -4.49
N ARG A 30 2.29 0.06 -4.92
CA ARG A 30 3.73 -0.19 -5.11
C ARG A 30 4.32 0.76 -6.17
N LEU A 31 3.66 0.88 -7.31
CA LEU A 31 4.10 1.76 -8.40
C LEU A 31 4.07 3.23 -7.97
N ASN A 32 3.03 3.66 -7.24
CA ASN A 32 2.94 5.02 -6.73
C ASN A 32 4.09 5.34 -5.77
N LEU A 33 4.36 4.45 -4.81
CA LEU A 33 5.47 4.59 -3.86
C LEU A 33 6.82 4.63 -4.56
N GLN A 34 7.06 3.73 -5.51
CA GLN A 34 8.31 3.70 -6.29
C GLN A 34 8.51 5.02 -7.06
N ASN A 35 7.51 5.46 -7.82
CA ASN A 35 7.59 6.71 -8.57
C ASN A 35 7.86 7.92 -7.66
N ARG A 36 7.25 7.94 -6.46
CA ARG A 36 7.46 9.03 -5.51
C ARG A 36 8.84 8.99 -4.86
N MET A 37 9.34 7.79 -4.57
CA MET A 37 10.71 7.62 -4.08
C MET A 37 11.71 8.07 -5.13
N ASP A 38 11.54 7.64 -6.38
CA ASP A 38 12.42 8.01 -7.48
C ASP A 38 12.48 9.54 -7.65
N TYR A 39 11.34 10.23 -7.55
CA TYR A 39 11.29 11.69 -7.54
C TYR A 39 12.16 12.32 -6.42
N PHE A 40 12.08 11.81 -5.19
CA PHE A 40 12.90 12.33 -4.09
C PHE A 40 14.38 11.95 -4.24
N ILE A 41 14.70 10.78 -4.75
CA ILE A 41 16.08 10.38 -5.01
C ILE A 41 16.70 11.28 -6.09
N GLU A 42 15.94 11.59 -7.16
CA GLU A 42 16.35 12.54 -8.19
C GLU A 42 16.53 13.96 -7.64
N ASP A 43 15.78 14.34 -6.61
CA ASP A 43 15.93 15.62 -5.88
C ASP A 43 17.10 15.61 -4.87
N GLY A 44 17.84 14.49 -4.77
CA GLY A 44 19.06 14.36 -3.98
C GLY A 44 18.88 13.79 -2.58
N TYR A 45 17.69 13.28 -2.24
CA TYR A 45 17.45 12.61 -0.96
C TYR A 45 18.04 11.20 -0.95
N GLU A 46 18.48 10.75 0.23
CA GLU A 46 18.87 9.35 0.43
C GLU A 46 17.65 8.43 0.36
N GLU A 47 17.87 7.15 0.00
CA GLU A 47 16.80 6.15 -0.16
C GLU A 47 15.85 6.08 1.04
N GLU A 48 16.40 6.15 2.26
CA GLU A 48 15.59 6.07 3.49
C GLU A 48 14.72 7.32 3.69
N GLU A 49 15.27 8.50 3.40
CA GLU A 49 14.52 9.76 3.50
C GLU A 49 13.44 9.84 2.40
N ALA A 50 13.78 9.44 1.17
CA ALA A 50 12.85 9.31 0.06
C ALA A 50 11.70 8.36 0.41
N PHE A 51 11.99 7.20 1.01
CA PHE A 51 10.97 6.26 1.45
C PHE A 51 10.01 6.89 2.48
N ASN A 52 10.55 7.53 3.53
CA ASN A 52 9.72 8.13 4.58
C ASN A 52 8.87 9.29 4.05
N LYS A 53 9.41 10.11 3.13
CA LYS A 53 8.65 11.17 2.46
C LYS A 53 7.56 10.61 1.55
N SER A 54 7.86 9.58 0.78
CA SER A 54 6.87 8.90 -0.07
C SER A 54 5.73 8.31 0.73
N LEU A 55 6.02 7.71 1.89
CA LEU A 55 4.98 7.24 2.82
C LEU A 55 4.10 8.38 3.34
N SER A 56 4.72 9.51 3.73
CA SER A 56 3.97 10.68 4.20
C SER A 56 3.07 11.28 3.11
N ASP A 57 3.55 11.28 1.86
CA ASP A 57 2.82 11.84 0.71
C ASP A 57 1.66 10.95 0.25
N LEU A 58 1.78 9.63 0.46
CA LEU A 58 0.73 8.67 0.15
C LEU A 58 -0.51 8.83 1.06
N GLY A 59 -0.33 9.45 2.23
CA GLY A 59 -1.39 9.74 3.18
C GLY A 59 -1.80 8.54 4.02
N ASP A 60 -2.99 8.60 4.61
CA ASP A 60 -3.49 7.57 5.53
C ASP A 60 -4.08 6.37 4.76
N ILE A 61 -3.20 5.55 4.20
CA ILE A 61 -3.58 4.28 3.58
C ILE A 61 -4.20 3.32 4.61
N GLY A 62 -3.85 3.44 5.89
CA GLY A 62 -4.39 2.60 6.96
C GLY A 62 -5.92 2.66 7.00
N GLN A 63 -6.49 3.86 6.94
CA GLN A 63 -7.95 4.04 6.88
C GLN A 63 -8.58 3.41 5.62
N LEU A 64 -7.88 3.47 4.49
CA LEU A 64 -8.35 2.91 3.21
C LEU A 64 -8.43 1.38 3.29
N ILE A 65 -7.38 0.75 3.83
CA ILE A 65 -7.30 -0.69 4.08
C ILE A 65 -8.34 -1.14 5.10
N GLU A 66 -8.53 -0.38 6.19
CA GLU A 66 -9.54 -0.70 7.20
C GLU A 66 -10.97 -0.63 6.64
N GLY A 67 -11.21 0.29 5.70
CA GLY A 67 -12.45 0.32 4.91
C GLY A 67 -12.64 -0.92 4.05
N LEU A 68 -11.59 -1.35 3.35
CA LEU A 68 -11.62 -2.57 2.51
C LEU A 68 -11.85 -3.83 3.34
N LYS A 69 -11.16 -3.97 4.48
CA LYS A 69 -11.33 -5.11 5.39
C LYS A 69 -12.79 -5.26 5.83
N ARG A 70 -13.40 -4.16 6.28
CA ARG A 70 -14.83 -4.14 6.67
C ARG A 70 -15.75 -4.53 5.52
N ALA A 71 -15.54 -3.97 4.32
CA ALA A 71 -16.34 -4.32 3.15
C ALA A 71 -16.23 -5.80 2.80
N THR A 72 -15.03 -6.39 2.92
CA THR A 72 -14.83 -7.83 2.67
C THR A 72 -15.42 -8.74 3.75
N GLU A 73 -15.46 -8.29 5.01
CA GLU A 73 -16.10 -9.00 6.12
C GLU A 73 -17.64 -8.96 5.98
N GLU A 74 -18.21 -7.81 5.60
CA GLU A 74 -19.67 -7.64 5.41
C GLU A 74 -20.22 -8.46 4.24
N ASP A 75 -19.48 -8.59 3.14
CA ASP A 75 -19.85 -9.46 2.00
C ASP A 75 -19.84 -10.97 2.35
N SER A 76 -19.28 -11.34 3.50
CA SER A 76 -19.14 -12.73 3.96
C SER A 76 -20.26 -13.19 4.89
N ASP A 77 -21.15 -12.30 5.34
CA ASP A 77 -22.27 -12.65 6.20
C ASP A 77 -23.44 -13.23 5.36
N PRO A 78 -23.77 -14.53 5.52
CA PRO A 78 -24.99 -15.06 4.93
C PRO A 78 -26.18 -14.46 5.69
N ILE A 79 -27.04 -13.74 4.97
CA ILE A 79 -28.39 -13.37 5.44
C ILE A 79 -29.01 -14.63 6.06
N THR A 80 -29.15 -14.63 7.39
CA THR A 80 -29.71 -15.74 8.16
C THR A 80 -31.23 -15.74 8.09
#